data_AF-T2JB64-F1
#
_entry.id   AF-T2JB64-F1
#
_cell.length_a   1.000
_cell.length_b   1.000
_cell.length_c   1.000
_cell.angle_alpha   90.00
_cell.angle_beta   90.00
_cell.angle_gamma   90.00
#
_symmetry.space_group_name_H-M   'P 1'
#
loop_
_entity.id
_entity.type
_entity.pdbx_description
1 polymer ?
#
loop_
_entity_poly.entity_id
_entity_poly.type
_entity_poly.pdbx_seq_one_letter_code
_entity_poly.pdbx_strand_id
1 'polypeptide(L)'
;MKPNYLENKLKSLYQEQGLGIEKIPDSTQVIVDFSSPNIAKEMHVGHLRSTIIGDCIARTLEFLGYDVLRLNHVGDWGTQFGMLITYLKEVYPDALTQADALEIGDLVNFYKQAKKRFDEDTEFQQRAREAVVKLQSGEQESSQAWELLCDQSRREFQQIYDRLDIKLTERGESFYNPYLDDVITALDAEGILKKVKERNVFS
;
A
#
# COMPACT_ATOMS: atom_id res chain seq x y z
N MET A 1 17.22 -18.89 -42.98
CA MET A 1 17.21 -17.44 -43.29
C MET A 1 18.45 -17.09 -44.10
N LYS A 2 18.37 -16.15 -45.04
CA LYS A 2 19.53 -15.71 -45.84
C LYS A 2 20.41 -14.75 -45.02
N PRO A 3 21.75 -14.91 -44.97
CA PRO A 3 22.64 -14.05 -44.17
C PRO A 3 22.49 -12.55 -44.45
N ASN A 4 22.39 -12.15 -45.73
CA ASN A 4 22.23 -10.73 -46.11
C ASN A 4 20.93 -10.11 -45.57
N TYR A 5 19.87 -10.91 -45.39
CA TYR A 5 18.62 -10.41 -44.80
C TYR A 5 18.81 -10.07 -43.33
N LEU A 6 19.49 -10.95 -42.58
CA LEU A 6 19.79 -10.72 -41.16
C LEU A 6 20.71 -9.51 -40.97
N GLU A 7 21.75 -9.38 -41.79
CA GLU A 7 22.68 -8.24 -41.74
C GLU A 7 21.95 -6.90 -41.98
N ASN A 8 21.11 -6.83 -43.02
CA ASN A 8 20.34 -5.63 -43.33
C ASN A 8 19.33 -5.30 -42.21
N LYS A 9 18.66 -6.32 -41.65
CA LYS A 9 17.72 -6.10 -40.55
C LYS A 9 18.43 -5.60 -39.30
N LEU A 10 19.56 -6.20 -38.91
CA LEU A 10 20.35 -5.74 -37.76
C LEU A 10 20.83 -4.29 -37.93
N LYS A 11 21.29 -3.90 -39.13
CA LYS A 11 21.67 -2.50 -39.41
C LYS A 11 20.50 -1.53 -39.24
N SER A 12 19.31 -1.90 -39.70
CA SER A 12 18.08 -1.11 -39.50
C SER A 12 17.75 -0.95 -38.01
N LEU A 13 17.69 -2.08 -37.28
CA LEU A 13 17.34 -2.10 -35.85
C LEU A 13 18.33 -1.31 -35.00
N TYR A 14 19.61 -1.28 -35.38
CA TYR A 14 20.63 -0.51 -34.66
C TYR A 14 20.46 1.01 -34.81
N GLN A 15 19.87 1.46 -35.92
CA GLN A 15 19.62 2.89 -36.16
C GLN A 15 18.28 3.36 -35.57
N GLU A 16 17.37 2.43 -35.27
CA GLU A 16 16.04 2.72 -34.74
C GLU A 16 16.04 2.81 -33.20
N GLN A 17 15.48 3.89 -32.66
CA GLN A 17 15.25 4.02 -31.23
C GLN A 17 14.16 3.02 -30.81
N GLY A 18 14.53 2.02 -30.00
CA GLY A 18 13.62 0.94 -29.57
C GLY A 18 13.82 -0.40 -30.27
N LEU A 19 14.91 -0.57 -31.04
CA LEU A 19 15.31 -1.87 -31.62
C LEU A 19 14.21 -2.52 -32.47
N GLY A 20 13.47 -1.70 -33.23
CA GLY A 20 12.38 -2.12 -34.13
C GLY A 20 11.16 -2.72 -33.45
N ILE A 21 10.96 -2.41 -32.16
CA ILE A 21 9.71 -2.71 -31.46
C ILE A 21 8.72 -1.59 -31.79
N GLU A 22 7.64 -1.96 -32.48
CA GLU A 22 6.56 -1.03 -32.81
C GLU A 22 5.85 -0.57 -31.53
N LYS A 23 5.69 0.74 -31.39
CA LYS A 23 4.87 1.31 -30.32
C LYS A 23 3.41 1.25 -30.69
N ILE A 24 2.54 1.11 -29.70
CA ILE A 24 1.10 1.08 -29.92
C ILE A 24 0.61 2.48 -30.26
N PRO A 25 0.04 2.70 -31.47
CA PRO A 25 -0.64 3.94 -31.80
C PRO A 25 -1.92 4.00 -30.96
N ASP A 26 -2.13 5.09 -30.24
CA ASP A 26 -3.20 5.31 -29.24
C ASP A 26 -2.93 4.66 -27.88
N SER A 27 -2.14 5.38 -27.07
CA SER A 27 -1.70 4.97 -25.73
C SER A 27 -2.90 4.74 -24.81
N THR A 28 -3.26 3.47 -24.62
CA THR A 28 -4.26 3.06 -23.65
C THR A 28 -3.67 3.21 -22.25
N GLN A 29 -4.44 3.77 -21.31
CA GLN A 29 -4.03 3.82 -19.92
C GLN A 29 -4.10 2.43 -19.30
N VAL A 30 -3.01 2.01 -18.65
CA VAL A 30 -2.92 0.74 -17.93
C VAL A 30 -2.51 0.99 -16.50
N ILE A 31 -3.26 0.40 -15.57
CA ILE A 31 -2.91 0.42 -14.14
C ILE A 31 -2.23 -0.90 -13.81
N VAL A 32 -1.07 -0.83 -13.17
CA VAL A 32 -0.37 -2.00 -12.61
C VAL A 32 -0.27 -1.79 -11.11
N ASP A 33 -1.03 -2.57 -10.34
CA ASP A 33 -0.99 -2.60 -8.88
C ASP A 33 0.02 -3.67 -8.43
N PHE A 34 1.05 -3.25 -7.69
CA PHE A 34 2.08 -4.16 -7.20
C PHE A 34 2.76 -3.65 -5.93
N SER A 35 3.57 -4.52 -5.33
CA SER A 35 4.19 -4.35 -4.02
C SER A 35 3.20 -4.49 -2.87
N SER A 36 2.33 -3.49 -2.69
CA SER A 36 1.15 -3.46 -1.80
C SER A 36 1.38 -4.08 -0.41
N PRO A 37 2.44 -3.67 0.33
CA PRO A 37 2.69 -4.15 1.68
C PRO A 37 1.65 -3.62 2.67
N ASN A 38 1.49 -4.35 3.78
CA ASN A 38 0.73 -3.85 4.93
C ASN A 38 1.60 -2.96 5.80
N ILE A 39 1.08 -1.80 6.19
CA ILE A 39 1.71 -0.90 7.15
C ILE A 39 1.89 -1.62 8.49
N ALA A 40 2.96 -1.27 9.22
CA ALA A 40 3.32 -1.89 10.50
C ALA A 40 3.58 -3.40 10.46
N LYS A 41 3.88 -3.95 9.27
CA LYS A 41 4.43 -5.29 9.09
C LYS A 41 5.70 -5.22 8.25
N GLU A 42 6.63 -6.14 8.53
CA GLU A 42 7.86 -6.25 7.76
C GLU A 42 7.55 -6.61 6.29
N MET A 43 8.22 -5.91 5.36
CA MET A 43 8.17 -6.31 3.95
C MET A 43 8.93 -7.64 3.77
N HIS A 44 8.19 -8.75 3.74
CA HIS A 44 8.75 -10.07 3.48
C HIS A 44 8.89 -10.40 1.98
N VAL A 45 9.54 -11.54 1.67
CA VAL A 45 9.81 -12.05 0.30
C VAL A 45 8.58 -12.11 -0.61
N GLY A 46 7.39 -12.25 -0.01
CA GLY A 46 6.11 -12.26 -0.74
C GLY A 46 5.84 -10.93 -1.45
N HIS A 47 6.04 -9.81 -0.75
CA HIS A 47 5.92 -8.47 -1.33
C HIS A 47 7.02 -8.23 -2.35
N LEU A 48 8.26 -8.65 -2.07
CA LEU A 48 9.39 -8.49 -3.00
C LEU A 48 9.14 -9.16 -4.36
N ARG A 49 8.54 -10.35 -4.36
CA ARG A 49 8.14 -11.04 -5.59
C ARG A 49 7.14 -10.20 -6.40
N SER A 50 6.10 -9.67 -5.75
CA SER A 50 5.12 -8.80 -6.40
C SER A 50 5.80 -7.53 -6.93
N THR A 51 6.66 -6.92 -6.12
CA THR A 51 7.44 -5.72 -6.48
C THR A 51 8.20 -5.90 -7.80
N ILE A 52 9.01 -6.95 -7.89
CA ILE A 52 9.86 -7.20 -9.07
C ILE A 52 9.02 -7.55 -10.29
N ILE A 53 8.03 -8.44 -10.14
CA ILE A 53 7.20 -8.88 -11.28
C ILE A 53 6.36 -7.71 -11.81
N GLY A 54 5.72 -6.96 -10.92
CA GLY A 54 4.90 -5.81 -11.28
C GLY A 54 5.70 -4.72 -11.99
N ASP A 55 6.89 -4.37 -11.49
CA ASP A 55 7.74 -3.37 -12.13
C ASP A 55 8.27 -3.85 -13.50
N CYS A 56 8.62 -5.13 -13.64
CA CYS A 56 8.97 -5.72 -14.95
C CYS A 56 7.82 -5.61 -15.96
N ILE A 57 6.58 -5.87 -15.53
CA ILE A 57 5.39 -5.73 -16.36
C ILE A 57 5.19 -4.25 -16.74
N ALA A 58 5.24 -3.35 -15.77
CA ALA A 58 5.07 -1.91 -15.98
C ALA A 58 6.09 -1.37 -16.99
N ARG A 59 7.38 -1.66 -16.79
CA ARG A 59 8.46 -1.24 -17.71
C ARG A 59 8.28 -1.82 -19.12
N THR A 60 7.81 -3.05 -19.24
CA THR A 60 7.54 -3.67 -20.54
C THR A 60 6.40 -2.95 -21.26
N LEU A 61 5.32 -2.64 -20.56
CA LEU A 61 4.18 -1.90 -21.11
C LEU A 61 4.57 -0.47 -21.50
N GLU A 62 5.31 0.24 -20.66
CA GLU A 62 5.84 1.57 -20.98
C GLU A 62 6.75 1.53 -22.22
N PHE A 63 7.60 0.51 -22.33
CA PHE A 63 8.47 0.31 -23.49
C PHE A 63 7.65 0.09 -24.78
N LEU A 64 6.52 -0.61 -24.69
CA LEU A 64 5.56 -0.79 -25.80
C LEU A 64 4.71 0.46 -26.11
N GLY A 65 4.80 1.51 -25.28
CA GLY A 65 4.13 2.80 -25.51
C GLY A 65 2.81 3.00 -24.74
N TYR A 66 2.46 2.16 -23.78
CA TYR A 66 1.31 2.38 -22.90
C TYR A 66 1.58 3.50 -21.88
N ASP A 67 0.53 4.23 -21.48
CA ASP A 67 0.55 5.16 -20.35
C ASP A 67 0.27 4.36 -19.07
N VAL A 68 1.33 4.05 -18.32
CA VAL A 68 1.27 3.13 -17.19
C VAL A 68 1.24 3.89 -15.87
N LEU A 69 0.15 3.72 -15.12
CA LEU A 69 0.07 4.13 -13.72
C LEU A 69 0.46 2.96 -12.82
N ARG A 70 1.61 3.11 -12.17
CA ARG A 70 2.14 2.13 -11.20
C ARG A 70 1.57 2.43 -9.82
N LEU A 71 0.66 1.61 -9.32
CA LEU A 71 0.02 1.79 -8.03
C LEU A 71 0.63 0.89 -6.96
N ASN A 72 0.75 1.45 -5.76
CA ASN A 72 1.08 0.72 -4.54
C ASN A 72 -0.14 0.77 -3.60
N HIS A 73 -0.89 -0.32 -3.53
CA HIS A 73 -2.12 -0.43 -2.75
C HIS A 73 -1.82 -0.91 -1.33
N VAL A 74 -1.16 -0.05 -0.56
CA VAL A 74 -0.73 -0.38 0.80
C VAL A 74 -1.92 -0.67 1.74
N GLY A 75 -1.74 -1.66 2.60
CA GLY A 75 -2.67 -1.97 3.68
C GLY A 75 -2.50 -0.98 4.84
N ASP A 76 -3.02 0.23 4.66
CA ASP A 76 -2.92 1.35 5.61
C ASP A 76 -4.23 1.61 6.38
N TRP A 77 -5.22 0.72 6.26
CA TRP A 77 -6.48 0.82 6.99
C TRP A 77 -6.82 -0.51 7.67
N GLY A 78 -7.55 -0.46 8.79
CA GLY A 78 -8.01 -1.67 9.49
C GLY A 78 -7.92 -1.63 11.02
N THR A 79 -8.49 -2.65 11.65
CA THR A 79 -8.65 -2.73 13.11
C THR A 79 -7.33 -2.85 13.86
N GLN A 80 -6.28 -3.34 13.19
CA GLN A 80 -4.92 -3.42 13.74
C GLN A 80 -4.36 -2.06 14.15
N PHE A 81 -4.80 -0.96 13.50
CA PHE A 81 -4.34 0.37 13.87
C PHE A 81 -4.85 0.81 15.25
N GLY A 82 -5.97 0.26 15.71
CA GLY A 82 -6.48 0.54 17.06
C GLY A 82 -5.49 0.17 18.15
N MET A 83 -4.88 -1.03 18.07
CA MET A 83 -3.86 -1.42 19.05
C MET A 83 -2.57 -0.61 18.90
N LEU A 84 -2.17 -0.26 17.67
CA LEU A 84 -0.95 0.50 17.42
C LEU A 84 -1.05 1.93 17.92
N ILE A 85 -2.19 2.60 17.67
CA ILE A 85 -2.48 3.95 18.16
C ILE A 85 -2.55 3.96 19.68
N THR A 86 -3.27 3.01 20.29
CA THR A 86 -3.35 2.92 21.76
C THR A 86 -1.97 2.69 22.36
N TYR A 87 -1.17 1.81 21.77
CA TYR A 87 0.19 1.58 22.24
C TYR A 87 1.07 2.83 22.07
N LEU A 88 0.99 3.50 20.92
CA LEU A 88 1.74 4.74 20.64
C LEU A 88 1.50 5.79 21.71
N LYS A 89 0.23 6.02 22.06
CA LYS A 89 -0.17 6.98 23.10
C LYS A 89 0.36 6.61 24.49
N GLU A 90 0.56 5.32 24.78
CA GLU A 90 1.12 4.85 26.07
C GLU A 90 2.64 5.03 26.16
N VAL A 91 3.39 4.54 25.16
CA VAL A 91 4.86 4.55 25.21
C VAL A 91 5.46 5.88 24.77
N TYR A 92 4.73 6.65 23.97
CA TYR A 92 5.20 7.93 23.44
C TYR A 92 4.09 8.99 23.51
N PRO A 93 3.65 9.39 24.72
CA PRO A 93 2.57 10.37 24.90
C PRO A 93 2.89 11.72 24.23
N ASP A 94 4.17 12.09 24.18
CA ASP A 94 4.62 13.36 23.60
C ASP A 94 4.75 13.32 22.06
N ALA A 95 4.65 12.14 21.43
CA ALA A 95 4.81 11.97 19.97
C ALA A 95 3.84 12.82 19.15
N LEU A 96 2.64 13.05 19.70
CA LEU A 96 1.58 13.82 19.05
C LEU A 96 1.79 15.34 19.20
N THR A 97 2.71 15.76 20.06
CA THR A 97 3.06 17.17 20.30
C THR A 97 4.42 17.56 19.72
N GLN A 98 5.31 16.58 19.50
CA GLN A 98 6.64 16.77 18.93
C GLN A 98 6.79 15.95 17.64
N ALA A 99 6.36 16.54 16.52
CA ALA A 99 6.28 15.90 15.21
C ALA A 99 7.63 15.33 14.67
N ASP A 100 8.77 15.80 15.18
CA ASP A 100 10.11 15.43 14.68
C ASP A 100 10.85 14.39 15.55
N ALA A 101 10.27 13.94 16.67
CA ALA A 101 11.03 13.18 17.67
C ALA A 101 10.86 11.65 17.61
N LEU A 102 9.93 11.14 16.79
CA LEU A 102 9.60 9.72 16.81
C LEU A 102 10.22 8.94 15.64
N GLU A 103 11.48 8.55 15.81
CA GLU A 103 12.00 7.38 15.12
C GLU A 103 11.52 6.14 15.87
N ILE A 104 10.36 5.59 15.44
CA ILE A 104 9.97 4.24 15.84
C ILE A 104 10.93 3.28 15.11
N GLY A 105 12.15 3.16 15.62
CA GLY A 105 13.27 2.57 14.87
C GLY A 105 13.01 1.13 14.42
N ASP A 106 12.21 0.37 15.16
CA ASP A 106 11.77 -0.97 14.78
C ASP A 106 10.25 -1.08 14.91
N LEU A 107 9.54 -0.77 13.83
CA LEU A 107 8.08 -0.85 13.78
C LEU A 107 7.58 -2.30 13.92
N VAL A 108 8.40 -3.30 13.56
CA VAL A 108 8.07 -4.72 13.74
C VAL A 108 8.04 -5.08 15.22
N ASN A 109 9.03 -4.62 15.98
CA ASN A 109 9.05 -4.80 17.44
C ASN A 109 7.93 -4.00 18.12
N PHE A 110 7.65 -2.78 17.65
CA PHE A 110 6.52 -1.99 18.12
C PHE A 110 5.19 -2.74 17.95
N TYR A 111 4.95 -3.31 16.76
CA TYR A 111 3.78 -4.15 16.49
C TYR A 111 3.71 -5.36 17.42
N LYS A 112 4.82 -6.09 17.62
CA LYS A 112 4.87 -7.27 18.51
C LYS A 112 4.52 -6.89 19.95
N GLN A 113 5.00 -5.76 20.45
CA GLN A 113 4.70 -5.28 21.80
C GLN A 113 3.23 -4.86 21.93
N ALA A 114 2.70 -4.10 20.97
CA ALA A 114 1.28 -3.73 20.93
C ALA A 114 0.37 -4.97 20.89
N LYS A 115 0.72 -5.96 20.07
CA LYS A 115 -0.02 -7.23 19.97
C LYS A 115 0.01 -8.02 21.27
N LYS A 116 1.18 -8.11 21.92
CA LYS A 116 1.30 -8.76 23.23
C LYS A 116 0.40 -8.09 24.28
N ARG A 117 0.39 -6.76 24.34
CA ARG A 117 -0.50 -5.99 25.23
C ARG A 117 -1.96 -6.29 24.92
N PHE A 118 -2.33 -6.31 23.64
CA PHE A 118 -3.70 -6.62 23.21
C PHE A 118 -4.18 -8.02 23.60
N ASP A 119 -3.29 -9.01 23.61
CA ASP A 119 -3.62 -10.39 23.95
C ASP A 119 -3.65 -10.63 25.47
N GLU A 120 -2.88 -9.87 26.25
CA GLU A 120 -2.72 -10.06 27.70
C GLU A 120 -3.61 -9.13 28.56
N ASP A 121 -4.06 -7.98 28.02
CA ASP A 121 -4.74 -6.92 28.78
C ASP A 121 -6.09 -6.56 28.19
N THR A 122 -7.17 -6.90 28.91
CA THR A 122 -8.55 -6.64 28.50
C THR A 122 -8.89 -5.15 28.47
N GLU A 123 -8.33 -4.33 29.35
CA GLU A 123 -8.54 -2.88 29.34
C GLU A 123 -7.84 -2.24 28.13
N PHE A 124 -6.64 -2.72 27.81
CA PHE A 124 -5.94 -2.33 26.57
C PHE A 124 -6.74 -2.72 25.33
N GLN A 125 -7.29 -3.95 25.29
CA GLN A 125 -8.12 -4.39 24.18
C GLN A 125 -9.34 -3.49 23.97
N GLN A 126 -10.01 -3.08 25.05
CA GLN A 126 -11.15 -2.18 24.98
C GLN A 126 -10.75 -0.80 24.42
N ARG A 127 -9.67 -0.21 24.94
CA ARG A 127 -9.14 1.08 24.42
C ARG A 127 -8.70 0.98 22.96
N ALA A 128 -8.10 -0.14 22.55
CA ALA A 128 -7.75 -0.38 21.15
C ALA A 128 -8.96 -0.42 20.23
N ARG A 129 -10.08 -1.04 20.64
CA ARG A 129 -11.34 -1.01 19.88
C ARG A 129 -11.91 0.40 19.77
N GLU A 130 -11.87 1.16 20.86
CA GLU A 130 -12.31 2.56 20.88
C GLU A 130 -11.45 3.45 19.97
N ALA A 131 -10.13 3.20 19.92
CA ALA A 131 -9.21 3.91 19.04
C ALA A 131 -9.52 3.67 17.54
N VAL A 132 -9.98 2.46 17.16
CA VAL A 132 -10.45 2.20 15.78
C VAL A 132 -11.64 3.09 15.44
N VAL A 133 -12.63 3.15 16.34
CA VAL A 133 -13.84 3.96 16.12
C VAL A 133 -13.47 5.44 16.01
N LYS A 134 -12.58 5.92 16.88
CA LYS A 134 -12.06 7.30 16.84
C LYS A 134 -11.35 7.60 15.52
N LEU A 135 -10.47 6.71 15.05
CA LEU A 135 -9.80 6.85 13.75
C LEU A 135 -10.80 6.90 12.60
N GLN A 136 -11.78 6.00 12.57
CA GLN A 136 -12.83 5.95 11.54
C GLN A 136 -13.73 7.19 11.55
N SER A 137 -13.94 7.78 12.73
CA SER A 137 -14.70 9.04 12.87
C SER A 137 -13.89 10.30 12.48
N GLY A 138 -12.60 10.16 12.19
CA GLY A 138 -11.71 11.28 11.87
C GLY A 138 -11.27 12.10 13.09
N GLU A 139 -11.21 11.49 14.29
CA GLU A 139 -10.68 12.17 15.48
C GLU A 139 -9.22 12.58 15.23
N GLN A 140 -8.94 13.88 15.32
CA GLN A 140 -7.64 14.48 14.98
C GLN A 140 -6.45 13.76 15.64
N GLU A 141 -6.55 13.46 16.93
CA GLU A 141 -5.46 12.83 17.68
C GLU A 141 -5.18 11.40 17.17
N SER A 142 -6.22 10.62 16.89
CA SER A 142 -6.08 9.27 16.33
C SER A 142 -5.60 9.28 14.89
N SER A 143 -6.03 10.26 14.08
CA SER A 143 -5.54 10.46 12.71
C SER A 143 -4.06 10.84 12.68
N GLN A 144 -3.60 11.72 13.57
CA GLN A 144 -2.19 12.08 13.70
C GLN A 144 -1.33 10.87 14.10
N ALA A 145 -1.79 10.08 15.08
CA ALA A 145 -1.12 8.85 15.48
C ALA A 145 -1.01 7.84 14.32
N TRP A 146 -2.08 7.70 13.54
CA TRP A 146 -2.12 6.84 12.35
C TRP A 146 -1.12 7.30 11.28
N GLU A 147 -1.10 8.61 10.98
CA GLU A 147 -0.20 9.18 9.96
C GLU A 147 1.27 8.97 10.33
N LEU A 148 1.65 9.16 11.60
CA LEU A 148 3.01 8.87 12.08
C LEU A 148 3.41 7.40 11.87
N LEU A 149 2.49 6.46 12.14
CA LEU A 149 2.73 5.03 11.94
C LEU A 149 2.88 4.67 10.45
N CYS A 150 2.04 5.27 9.60
CA CYS A 150 2.13 5.10 8.15
C CYS A 150 3.44 5.68 7.60
N ASP A 151 3.81 6.89 8.00
CA ASP A 151 5.03 7.56 7.55
C ASP A 151 6.29 6.82 7.95
N GLN A 152 6.31 6.24 9.15
CA GLN A 152 7.40 5.36 9.54
C GLN A 152 7.53 4.15 8.58
N SER A 153 6.42 3.46 8.29
CA SER A 153 6.45 2.33 7.35
C SER A 153 6.86 2.75 5.94
N ARG A 154 6.37 3.90 5.47
CA ARG A 154 6.74 4.47 4.16
C ARG A 154 8.24 4.71 4.06
N ARG A 155 8.87 5.27 5.11
CA ARG A 155 10.33 5.47 5.16
C ARG A 155 11.11 4.15 5.07
N GLU A 156 10.63 3.08 5.71
CA GLU A 156 11.26 1.75 5.62
C GLU A 156 11.08 1.13 4.23
N PHE A 157 9.88 1.22 3.64
CA PHE A 157 9.61 0.69 2.30
C PHE A 157 10.41 1.45 1.23
N GLN A 158 10.54 2.76 1.37
CA GLN A 158 11.27 3.60 0.42
C GLN A 158 12.74 3.19 0.28
N GLN A 159 13.40 2.77 1.38
CA GLN A 159 14.77 2.26 1.31
C GLN A 159 14.88 1.02 0.40
N ILE A 160 13.86 0.16 0.40
CA ILE A 160 13.82 -1.03 -0.47
C ILE A 160 13.55 -0.60 -1.91
N TYR A 161 12.59 0.31 -2.13
CA TYR A 161 12.26 0.80 -3.47
C TYR A 161 13.44 1.52 -4.12
N ASP A 162 14.15 2.38 -3.39
CA ASP A 162 15.34 3.08 -3.87
C ASP A 162 16.44 2.10 -4.27
N ARG A 163 16.67 1.07 -3.46
CA ARG A 163 17.68 0.02 -3.75
C ARG A 163 17.35 -0.80 -5.00
N LEU A 164 16.06 -0.92 -5.33
CA LEU A 164 15.58 -1.70 -6.46
C LEU A 164 15.26 -0.84 -7.70
N ASP A 165 15.46 0.48 -7.64
CA ASP A 165 15.00 1.45 -8.66
C ASP A 165 13.51 1.29 -8.99
N ILE A 166 12.68 1.18 -7.95
CA ILE A 166 11.23 1.03 -8.09
C ILE A 166 10.57 2.39 -7.94
N LYS A 167 9.72 2.74 -8.91
CA LYS A 167 8.92 3.97 -8.90
C LYS A 167 7.45 3.61 -8.84
N LEU A 168 6.75 4.16 -7.85
CA LEU A 168 5.38 3.82 -7.49
C LEU A 168 4.60 5.08 -7.08
N THR A 169 3.30 5.06 -7.29
CA THR A 169 2.35 6.01 -6.71
C THR A 169 1.52 5.30 -5.64
N GLU A 170 1.61 5.75 -4.38
CA GLU A 170 0.84 5.16 -3.29
C GLU A 170 -0.65 5.54 -3.39
N ARG A 171 -1.51 4.53 -3.30
CA ARG A 171 -2.97 4.68 -3.07
C ARG A 171 -3.44 3.52 -2.21
N GLY A 172 -3.24 3.67 -0.89
CA GLY A 172 -3.64 2.67 0.11
C GLY A 172 -5.14 2.46 0.19
N GLU A 173 -5.55 1.51 1.04
CA GLU A 173 -6.95 1.26 1.37
C GLU A 173 -7.67 2.51 1.88
N SER A 174 -6.98 3.34 2.67
CA SER A 174 -7.54 4.56 3.27
C SER A 174 -8.00 5.60 2.23
N PHE A 175 -7.38 5.62 1.04
CA PHE A 175 -7.76 6.50 -0.07
C PHE A 175 -9.22 6.30 -0.50
N TYR A 176 -9.73 5.08 -0.35
CA TYR A 176 -11.06 4.71 -0.84
C TYR A 176 -12.18 4.96 0.17
N ASN A 177 -11.86 5.34 1.43
CA ASN A 177 -12.85 5.56 2.49
C ASN A 177 -14.00 6.49 2.07
N PRO A 178 -13.77 7.66 1.43
CA PRO A 178 -14.85 8.56 1.03
C PRO A 178 -15.79 7.99 -0.03
N TYR A 179 -15.40 6.92 -0.72
CA TYR A 179 -16.15 6.32 -1.83
C TYR A 179 -16.95 5.08 -1.42
N LEU A 180 -16.72 4.54 -0.20
CA LEU A 180 -17.34 3.28 0.23
C LEU A 180 -18.87 3.39 0.33
N ASP A 181 -19.39 4.51 0.82
CA ASP A 181 -20.84 4.73 0.97
C ASP A 181 -21.57 4.72 -0.38
N ASP A 182 -20.95 5.28 -1.42
CA ASP A 182 -21.49 5.29 -2.77
C ASP A 182 -21.53 3.88 -3.36
N VAL A 183 -20.49 3.06 -3.13
CA VAL A 183 -20.44 1.67 -3.57
C VAL A 183 -21.52 0.84 -2.87
N ILE A 184 -21.70 1.00 -1.55
CA ILE A 184 -22.75 0.30 -0.80
C ILE A 184 -24.14 0.69 -1.34
N THR A 185 -24.36 1.99 -1.58
CA THR A 185 -25.61 2.51 -2.12
C THR A 185 -25.90 1.93 -3.51
N ALA A 186 -24.90 1.86 -4.38
CA ALA A 186 -25.04 1.27 -5.70
C ALA A 186 -25.39 -0.23 -5.65
N LEU A 187 -24.70 -0.99 -4.80
CA LEU A 187 -24.94 -2.43 -4.64
C LEU A 187 -26.33 -2.74 -4.05
N ASP A 188 -26.84 -1.89 -3.15
CA ASP A 188 -28.20 -2.01 -2.61
C ASP A 188 -29.25 -1.73 -3.70
N ALA A 189 -29.02 -0.69 -4.51
CA ALA A 189 -29.90 -0.32 -5.62
C ALA A 189 -30.00 -1.42 -6.68
N GLU A 190 -28.92 -2.18 -6.91
CA GLU A 190 -28.91 -3.35 -7.80
C GLU A 190 -29.49 -4.62 -7.16
N GLY A 191 -29.86 -4.58 -5.87
CA GLY A 191 -30.42 -5.73 -5.15
C GLY A 191 -29.41 -6.85 -4.90
N ILE A 192 -28.11 -6.55 -4.95
CA ILE A 192 -27.01 -7.51 -4.73
C ILE A 192 -26.83 -7.77 -3.23
N LEU A 193 -27.11 -6.77 -2.38
CA LEU A 193 -26.92 -6.88 -0.93
C LEU A 193 -27.97 -7.77 -0.27
N LYS A 194 -27.51 -8.59 0.68
CA LYS A 194 -28.38 -9.39 1.57
C LYS A 194 -28.00 -9.13 3.01
N LYS A 195 -29.00 -8.80 3.84
CA LYS A 195 -28.81 -8.72 5.29
C LYS A 195 -28.64 -10.13 5.86
N VAL A 196 -27.55 -10.35 6.56
CA VAL A 196 -27.27 -11.58 7.31
C VAL A 196 -27.16 -11.20 8.79
N LYS A 197 -27.56 -12.09 9.71
CA LYS A 197 -27.42 -11.86 11.15
C LYS A 197 -25.97 -11.50 11.49
N GLU A 198 -25.79 -10.49 12.34
CA GLU A 198 -24.49 -9.99 12.78
C GLU A 198 -23.56 -11.15 13.18
N ARG A 199 -22.44 -11.28 12.47
CA ARG A 199 -21.25 -11.95 12.99
C ARG A 199 -20.46 -10.90 13.74
N ASN A 200 -20.16 -11.13 15.02
CA ASN A 200 -19.20 -10.33 15.76
C ASN A 200 -17.87 -10.34 14.98
N VAL A 201 -17.49 -9.20 14.39
CA VAL A 201 -16.28 -9.04 13.58
C VAL A 201 -15.00 -8.96 14.45
N PHE A 202 -15.15 -9.14 15.77
CA PHE A 202 -14.08 -9.01 16.78
C PHE A 202 -13.71 -10.33 17.48
N SER A 203 -14.02 -11.49 16.89
CA SER A 203 -13.59 -12.81 17.41
C SER A 203 -12.15 -13.14 17.05
#